data_AF-A0A2A2WDE5-F1
#
_entry.id   AF-A0A2A2WDE5-F1
#
_cell.length_a   1.000
_cell.length_b   1.000
_cell.length_c   1.000
_cell.angle_alpha   90.00
_cell.angle_beta   90.00
_cell.angle_gamma   90.00
#
_symmetry.space_group_name_H-M   'P 1'
#
loop_
_entity.id
_entity.type
_entity.pdbx_description
1 polymer ?
#
loop_
_entity_poly.entity_id
_entity_poly.type
_entity_poly.pdbx_seq_one_letter_code
_entity_poly.pdbx_strand_id
1 'polypeptide(L)'
;MKRFSKFFLLVAALGVVALAIDYWNVTRKERLLSNAVSQIGGRIGSIPSWPLGTEYRITLAAFPTPGQWEQLKIANKMRGWVGIAFEDCELTAYERHRLRRDLERCHLFVVQDGKMGPMDGAGTNRANQ
;
A
#
# COMPACT_ATOMS: atom_id res chain seq x y z
N MET A 1 26.37 -25.30 -35.34
CA MET A 1 25.27 -24.32 -35.21
C MET A 1 23.98 -24.87 -34.58
N LYS A 2 23.47 -26.07 -34.95
CA LYS A 2 22.21 -26.63 -34.39
C LYS A 2 22.18 -26.84 -32.86
N ARG A 3 23.31 -27.11 -32.20
CA ARG A 3 23.38 -27.29 -30.73
C ARG A 3 23.24 -25.97 -29.95
N PHE A 4 23.82 -24.88 -30.46
CA PHE A 4 23.69 -23.54 -29.85
C PHE A 4 22.26 -23.01 -29.93
N SER A 5 21.57 -23.26 -31.05
CA SER A 5 20.16 -22.87 -31.21
C SER A 5 19.23 -23.55 -30.20
N LYS A 6 19.46 -24.85 -29.91
CA LYS A 6 18.68 -25.58 -28.89
C LYS A 6 18.92 -25.06 -27.47
N PHE A 7 20.17 -24.69 -27.16
CA PHE A 7 20.52 -24.12 -25.85
C PHE A 7 19.89 -22.75 -25.64
N PHE A 8 19.92 -21.89 -26.67
CA PHE A 8 19.30 -20.57 -26.62
C PHE A 8 17.78 -20.65 -26.44
N LEU A 9 17.11 -21.60 -27.12
CA LEU A 9 15.68 -21.87 -26.95
C LEU A 9 15.35 -22.33 -25.52
N LEU A 10 16.20 -23.16 -24.92
CA LEU A 10 16.03 -23.61 -23.53
C LEU A 10 16.16 -22.45 -22.53
N VAL A 11 17.16 -21.60 -22.70
CA VAL A 11 17.34 -20.41 -21.84
C VAL A 11 16.18 -19.43 -22.01
N ALA A 12 15.74 -19.18 -23.24
CA ALA A 12 14.58 -18.33 -23.50
C ALA A 12 13.30 -18.91 -22.87
N ALA A 13 13.07 -20.23 -23.00
CA ALA A 13 11.92 -20.88 -22.37
C ALA A 13 11.95 -20.76 -20.85
N LEU A 14 13.11 -20.96 -20.21
CA LEU A 14 13.27 -20.75 -18.77
C LEU A 14 13.02 -19.30 -18.35
N GLY A 15 13.49 -18.34 -19.15
CA GLY A 15 13.22 -16.91 -18.94
C GLY A 15 11.74 -16.58 -18.98
N VAL A 16 11.00 -17.11 -19.97
CA VAL A 16 9.55 -16.93 -20.08
C VAL A 16 8.82 -17.55 -18.88
N VAL A 17 9.23 -18.74 -18.44
CA VAL A 17 8.64 -19.39 -17.25
C VAL A 17 8.89 -18.57 -15.99
N ALA A 18 10.11 -18.05 -15.80
CA ALA A 18 10.43 -17.20 -14.66
C ALA A 18 9.58 -15.91 -14.64
N LEU A 19 9.41 -15.26 -15.80
CA LEU A 19 8.55 -14.08 -15.93
C LEU A 19 7.08 -14.40 -15.67
N ALA A 20 6.59 -15.55 -16.11
CA ALA A 20 5.21 -15.98 -15.86
C ALA A 20 4.95 -16.22 -14.36
N ILE A 21 5.90 -16.84 -13.66
CA ILE A 21 5.83 -17.05 -12.20
C ILE A 21 5.84 -15.71 -11.46
N ASP A 22 6.73 -14.79 -11.85
CA ASP A 22 6.80 -13.46 -11.25
C ASP A 22 5.49 -12.69 -11.46
N TYR A 23 4.97 -12.67 -12.69
CA TYR A 23 3.67 -12.06 -13.03
C TYR A 23 2.52 -12.64 -12.19
N TRP A 24 2.46 -13.95 -12.02
CA TRP A 24 1.44 -14.60 -11.19
C TRP A 24 1.54 -14.16 -9.72
N ASN A 25 2.76 -14.10 -9.19
CA ASN A 25 3.01 -13.67 -7.81
C ASN A 25 2.60 -12.22 -7.60
N VAL A 26 2.91 -11.33 -8.54
CA VAL A 26 2.49 -9.92 -8.48
C VAL A 26 0.97 -9.82 -8.56
N THR A 27 0.33 -10.46 -9.53
CA THR A 27 -1.13 -10.43 -9.71
C THR A 27 -1.87 -10.93 -8.47
N ARG A 28 -1.39 -12.00 -7.84
CA ARG A 28 -1.99 -12.53 -6.60
C ARG A 28 -1.86 -11.52 -5.45
N LYS A 29 -0.70 -10.89 -5.32
CA LYS A 29 -0.45 -9.88 -4.30
C LYS A 29 -1.35 -8.66 -4.48
N GLU A 30 -1.47 -8.15 -5.70
CA GLU A 30 -2.33 -7.02 -5.99
C GLU A 30 -3.81 -7.32 -5.74
N ARG A 31 -4.28 -8.53 -6.06
CA ARG A 31 -5.65 -8.93 -5.73
C ARG A 31 -5.91 -8.92 -4.22
N LEU A 32 -4.98 -9.41 -3.42
CA LEU A 32 -5.11 -9.38 -1.96
C LEU A 32 -5.17 -7.94 -1.44
N LEU A 33 -4.31 -7.07 -1.96
CA LEU A 33 -4.28 -5.66 -1.57
C LEU A 33 -5.53 -4.91 -2.03
N SER A 34 -5.97 -5.14 -3.26
CA SER A 34 -7.21 -4.60 -3.81
C SER A 34 -8.42 -5.00 -2.96
N ASN A 35 -8.49 -6.27 -2.56
CA ASN A 35 -9.55 -6.77 -1.70
C ASN A 35 -9.49 -6.14 -0.30
N ALA A 36 -8.31 -6.05 0.30
CA ALA A 36 -8.11 -5.40 1.61
C ALA A 36 -8.56 -3.94 1.58
N VAL A 37 -8.13 -3.18 0.55
CA VAL A 37 -8.51 -1.78 0.34
C VAL A 37 -10.02 -1.65 0.12
N SER A 38 -10.61 -2.50 -0.73
CA SER A 38 -12.04 -2.51 -0.98
C SER A 38 -12.87 -2.85 0.26
N GLN A 39 -12.41 -3.78 1.10
CA GLN A 39 -13.09 -4.15 2.35
C GLN A 39 -13.07 -3.02 3.39
N ILE A 40 -12.02 -2.19 3.38
CA ILE A 40 -11.91 -1.03 4.26
C ILE A 40 -12.70 0.17 3.70
N GLY A 41 -13.27 0.08 2.49
CA GLY A 41 -13.94 1.19 1.81
C GLY A 41 -12.96 2.19 1.18
N GLY A 42 -11.69 1.81 1.03
CA GLY A 42 -10.68 2.61 0.36
C GLY A 42 -10.87 2.67 -1.16
N ARG A 43 -10.25 3.67 -1.78
CA ARG A 43 -10.26 3.86 -3.24
C ARG A 43 -8.93 3.41 -3.83
N ILE A 44 -8.99 2.67 -4.92
CA ILE A 44 -7.79 2.22 -5.64
C ILE A 44 -7.55 3.19 -6.79
N GLY A 45 -6.37 3.80 -6.83
CA GLY A 45 -5.89 4.56 -7.98
C GLY A 45 -4.80 3.76 -8.70
N SER A 46 -4.76 3.81 -10.03
CA SER A 46 -3.62 3.30 -10.79
C SER A 46 -2.78 4.48 -11.29
N ILE A 47 -1.48 4.45 -11.00
CA ILE A 47 -0.52 5.27 -11.74
C ILE A 47 -0.20 4.48 -13.03
N PRO A 48 -0.15 5.12 -14.21
CA PRO A 48 -0.12 4.44 -15.51
C PRO A 48 1.23 3.75 -15.85
N SER A 49 1.92 3.15 -14.89
CA SER A 49 3.22 2.49 -15.10
C SER A 49 3.34 1.19 -14.32
N TRP A 50 2.88 0.10 -14.92
CA TRP A 50 3.30 -1.25 -14.56
C TRP A 50 4.77 -1.48 -14.95
N PRO A 51 5.66 -2.06 -14.10
CA PRO A 51 5.46 -2.61 -12.75
C PRO A 51 5.88 -1.65 -11.62
N LEU A 52 5.89 -0.33 -11.85
CA LEU A 52 6.61 0.64 -11.01
C LEU A 52 5.77 1.42 -9.99
N GLY A 53 4.45 1.26 -9.94
CA GLY A 53 3.72 1.80 -8.78
C GLY A 53 2.21 1.79 -8.92
N THR A 54 1.55 0.89 -8.19
CA THR A 54 0.12 1.04 -7.89
C THR A 54 0.01 1.85 -6.60
N GLU A 55 -0.78 2.92 -6.62
CA GLU A 55 -1.03 3.79 -5.47
C GLU A 55 -2.38 3.43 -4.84
N TYR A 56 -2.34 2.90 -3.63
CA TYR A 56 -3.54 2.54 -2.90
C TYR A 56 -3.87 3.64 -1.89
N ARG A 57 -5.09 4.20 -1.96
CA ARG A 57 -5.55 5.25 -1.05
C ARG A 57 -6.69 4.74 -0.18
N ILE A 58 -6.42 4.57 1.10
CA ILE A 58 -7.43 4.18 2.09
C ILE A 58 -7.85 5.44 2.84
N THR A 59 -9.13 5.74 2.89
CA THR A 59 -9.67 6.86 3.67
C THR A 59 -10.50 6.29 4.82
N LEU A 60 -10.21 6.73 6.03
CA LEU A 60 -10.85 6.27 7.27
C LEU A 60 -11.41 7.46 8.02
N ALA A 61 -12.68 7.38 8.43
CA ALA A 61 -13.32 8.41 9.24
C ALA A 61 -13.18 8.16 10.76
N ALA A 62 -12.57 7.05 11.17
CA ALA A 62 -12.42 6.64 12.56
C ALA A 62 -11.16 5.77 12.74
N PHE A 63 -10.78 5.53 14.00
CA PHE A 63 -9.73 4.56 14.31
C PHE A 63 -10.12 3.17 13.77
N PRO A 64 -9.20 2.40 13.15
CA PRO A 64 -9.56 1.17 12.48
C PRO A 64 -10.08 0.12 13.47
N THR A 65 -11.19 -0.53 13.12
CA THR A 65 -11.71 -1.69 13.86
C THR A 65 -10.72 -2.87 13.81
N PRO A 66 -10.81 -3.88 14.68
CA PRO A 66 -9.90 -5.04 14.66
C PRO A 66 -9.82 -5.73 13.29
N GLY A 67 -10.95 -5.83 12.57
CA GLY A 67 -10.97 -6.40 11.21
C GLY A 67 -10.22 -5.52 10.19
N GLN A 68 -10.45 -4.21 10.23
CA GLN A 68 -9.73 -3.25 9.37
C GLN A 68 -8.24 -3.21 9.70
N TRP A 69 -7.87 -3.36 10.99
CA TRP A 69 -6.49 -3.39 11.44
C TRP A 69 -5.68 -4.52 10.79
N GLU A 70 -6.26 -5.72 10.70
CA GLU A 70 -5.61 -6.85 10.02
C GLU A 70 -5.45 -6.59 8.51
N GLN A 71 -6.45 -5.97 7.88
CA GLN A 71 -6.35 -5.58 6.47
C GLN A 71 -5.27 -4.50 6.23
N LEU A 72 -5.13 -3.54 7.15
CA LEU A 72 -4.06 -2.52 7.10
C LEU A 72 -2.67 -3.14 7.30
N LYS A 73 -2.53 -4.14 8.17
CA LYS A 73 -1.26 -4.89 8.31
C LYS A 73 -0.92 -5.66 7.04
N ILE A 74 -1.91 -6.24 6.36
CA ILE A 74 -1.70 -6.87 5.06
C ILE A 74 -1.18 -5.81 4.10
N ALA A 75 -1.86 -4.66 3.97
CA ALA A 75 -1.44 -3.57 3.10
C ALA A 75 -0.01 -3.07 3.39
N ASN A 76 0.36 -2.94 4.67
CA ASN A 76 1.70 -2.55 5.12
C ASN A 76 2.80 -3.53 4.67
N LYS A 77 2.49 -4.82 4.52
CA LYS A 77 3.47 -5.83 4.08
C LYS A 77 3.71 -5.81 2.57
N MET A 78 2.78 -5.24 1.80
CA MET A 78 2.81 -5.29 0.34
C MET A 78 3.81 -4.28 -0.25
N ARG A 79 4.30 -4.59 -1.45
CA ARG A 79 5.16 -3.68 -2.22
C ARG A 79 4.25 -2.71 -2.97
N GLY A 80 4.48 -1.41 -2.83
CA GLY A 80 3.67 -0.37 -3.46
C GLY A 80 3.63 0.89 -2.60
N TRP A 81 2.97 1.93 -3.11
CA TRP A 81 2.74 3.14 -2.35
C TRP A 81 1.33 3.06 -1.74
N VAL A 82 1.24 2.87 -0.42
CA VAL A 82 -0.05 2.78 0.29
C VAL A 82 -0.22 4.04 1.13
N GLY A 83 -1.11 4.93 0.70
CA GLY A 83 -1.54 6.11 1.44
C GLY A 83 -2.77 5.79 2.29
N ILE A 84 -2.72 6.09 3.58
CA ILE A 84 -3.85 5.98 4.51
C ILE A 84 -4.15 7.37 5.04
N ALA A 85 -5.32 7.89 4.70
CA ALA A 85 -5.83 9.18 5.15
C ALA A 85 -6.87 8.97 6.25
N PHE A 86 -6.71 9.67 7.36
CA PHE A 86 -7.70 9.74 8.43
C PHE A 86 -8.45 11.07 8.30
N GLU A 87 -9.68 11.02 7.80
CA GLU A 87 -10.52 12.18 7.49
C GLU A 87 -11.46 12.48 8.66
N ASP A 88 -11.44 13.72 9.15
CA ASP A 88 -12.28 14.20 10.26
C ASP A 88 -12.22 13.31 11.52
N CYS A 89 -11.08 12.62 11.70
CA CYS A 89 -10.84 11.70 12.80
C CYS A 89 -9.84 12.30 13.81
N GLU A 90 -10.28 12.43 15.06
CA GLU A 90 -9.40 12.82 16.16
C GLU A 90 -8.61 11.61 16.67
N LEU A 91 -7.34 11.52 16.26
CA LEU A 91 -6.42 10.48 16.75
C LEU A 91 -5.62 10.96 17.96
N THR A 92 -5.71 10.21 19.05
CA THR A 92 -4.89 10.43 20.25
C THR A 92 -3.40 10.28 19.95
N ALA A 93 -2.54 10.82 20.81
CA ALA A 93 -1.09 10.65 20.67
C ALA A 93 -0.67 9.16 20.71
N TYR A 94 -1.34 8.36 21.55
CA TYR A 94 -1.12 6.92 21.64
C TYR A 94 -1.50 6.20 20.33
N GLU A 95 -2.66 6.49 19.76
CA GLU A 95 -3.11 5.89 18.51
C GLU A 95 -2.21 6.26 17.33
N ARG A 96 -1.80 7.52 17.23
CA ARG A 96 -0.82 7.97 16.22
C ARG A 96 0.50 7.21 16.35
N HIS A 97 1.00 7.06 17.57
CA HIS A 97 2.23 6.32 17.82
C HIS A 97 2.08 4.84 17.43
N ARG A 98 0.95 4.21 17.79
CA ARG A 98 0.63 2.83 17.43
C ARG A 98 0.52 2.62 15.91
N LEU A 99 -0.18 3.52 15.22
CA LEU A 99 -0.32 3.50 13.76
C LEU A 99 1.05 3.58 13.07
N ARG A 100 1.92 4.49 13.50
CA ARG A 100 3.27 4.60 12.95
C ARG A 100 4.10 3.35 13.14
N ARG A 101 4.08 2.79 14.35
CA ARG A 101 4.85 1.59 14.69
C ARG A 101 4.38 0.37 13.89
N ASP A 102 3.07 0.21 13.75
CA ASP A 102 2.50 -1.02 13.17
C ASP A 102 2.33 -0.90 11.63
N LEU A 103 2.35 0.32 11.06
CA LEU A 103 2.18 0.64 9.64
C LEU A 103 3.37 1.41 9.04
N GLU A 104 4.59 1.04 9.42
CA GLU A 104 5.84 1.74 9.07
C GLU A 104 6.14 1.90 7.57
N ARG A 105 5.53 1.07 6.70
CA ARG A 105 5.72 1.08 5.24
C ARG A 105 4.56 1.78 4.52
N CYS A 106 3.55 2.25 5.26
CA CYS A 106 2.44 3.04 4.73
C CYS A 106 2.68 4.53 4.95
N HIS A 107 2.16 5.35 4.04
CA HIS A 107 2.13 6.80 4.18
C HIS A 107 0.88 7.23 4.92
N LEU A 108 1.03 7.73 6.14
CA LEU A 108 -0.08 8.11 7.01
C LEU A 108 -0.35 9.62 6.91
N PHE A 109 -1.60 9.97 6.61
CA PHE A 109 -2.07 11.34 6.47
C PHE A 109 -3.25 11.59 7.40
N VAL A 110 -3.39 12.84 7.85
CA VAL A 110 -4.57 13.32 8.57
C VAL A 110 -5.20 14.42 7.72
N VAL A 111 -6.50 14.33 7.50
CA VAL A 111 -7.30 15.35 6.79
C VAL A 111 -8.18 16.02 7.83
N GLN A 112 -7.96 17.32 8.05
CA GLN A 112 -8.75 18.17 8.94
C GLN A 112 -9.17 19.42 8.17
N ASP A 113 -10.45 19.79 8.24
CA ASP A 113 -11.01 20.95 7.55
C ASP A 113 -10.68 20.96 6.04
N GLY A 114 -10.71 19.77 5.41
CA GLY A 114 -10.38 19.59 3.99
C GLY A 114 -8.89 19.74 3.65
N LYS A 115 -8.01 19.94 4.63
CA LYS A 115 -6.55 20.04 4.43
C LYS A 115 -5.87 18.73 4.80
N MET A 116 -5.18 18.14 3.83
CA MET A 116 -4.38 16.93 4.02
C MET A 116 -2.97 17.28 4.48
N GLY A 117 -2.54 16.73 5.62
CA GLY A 117 -1.18 16.84 6.13
C GLY A 117 -0.58 15.48 6.49
N PRO A 118 0.76 15.33 6.45
CA PRO A 118 1.38 14.13 7.00
C PRO A 118 1.06 14.02 8.49
N MET A 119 0.84 12.80 8.99
CA MET A 119 0.53 12.57 10.40
C MET A 119 1.61 13.15 11.35
N ASP A 120 2.83 13.34 10.85
CA ASP A 120 4.00 13.91 11.53
C ASP A 120 3.94 15.43 11.72
N GLY A 121 3.20 16.16 10.88
CA GLY A 121 3.09 17.62 10.95
C GLY A 121 1.96 18.13 11.85
N ALA A 122 1.01 17.26 12.24
CA ALA A 122 -0.19 17.66 12.98
C ALA A 122 0.03 17.94 14.48
N GLY A 123 1.28 17.87 14.97
CA GLY A 123 1.63 18.03 16.39
C GLY A 123 2.35 19.33 16.75
N THR A 124 2.79 20.15 15.79
CA THR A 124 3.74 21.25 16.06
C THR A 124 3.12 22.65 16.02
N ASN A 125 1.86 22.82 15.58
CA ASN A 125 1.27 24.16 15.38
C ASN A 125 0.28 24.63 16.47
N ARG A 126 0.09 23.89 17.57
CA ARG A 126 -0.78 24.33 18.69
C ARG A 126 -0.04 24.74 19.97
N ALA A 127 1.28 24.85 19.93
CA ALA A 127 2.08 25.25 21.11
C ALA A 127 2.45 26.74 21.17
N ASN A 128 1.96 27.58 20.25
CA ASN A 128 2.24 29.02 20.22
C ASN A 128 0.98 29.85 19.87
N GLN A 129 -0.07 29.71 20.67
CA GLN A 129 -1.08 30.76 20.86
C GLN A 129 -1.50 30.81 22.32
#